data_AF-A0A672TYZ7-F1
#
_entry.id   AF-A0A672TYZ7-F1
#
_cell.length_a   1.000
_cell.length_b   1.000
_cell.length_c   1.000
_cell.angle_alpha   90.00
_cell.angle_beta   90.00
_cell.angle_gamma   90.00
#
_symmetry.space_group_name_H-M   'P 1'
#
loop_
_entity.id
_entity.type
_entity.pdbx_description
1 polymer ?
#
loop_
_entity_poly.entity_id
_entity_poly.type
_entity_poly.pdbx_seq_one_letter_code
_entity_poly.pdbx_strand_id
1 'polypeptide(L)'
;SSKSGQNFGAKHPTMAPTTPGQRGMWLALLGLLQEREQLPVVAFTFSRSRCDDHAAAIGPMDLLSPTEKVRSRLFFQRCIGRLRGPDRRLPQVVAMGELLQRGVGVHHGGVLPLLKEVVEMLFSQGLVKVLFATETFAMGLNMPARTVVFDSIRKHDGSNFRDLLPGEYIQMSGRAGRRGLDPMGTVIILCRGSVPDLPDLHRMMLGRPTRLQSQFRLTYPMILNLLRAQELRVQDLLRRSYAEFPLRPGSPRDRAAGGAVGAAEAGSRK
;
A
#
# COMPACT_ATOMS: atom_id res chain seq x y z
N SER A 1 32.97 39.12 -25.38
CA SER A 1 32.97 39.14 -23.91
C SER A 1 31.58 38.84 -23.38
N SER A 2 31.53 37.80 -22.54
CA SER A 2 30.41 37.17 -21.84
C SER A 2 29.83 37.98 -20.68
N LYS A 3 28.55 37.74 -20.35
CA LYS A 3 27.96 37.67 -18.99
C LYS A 3 26.46 37.35 -19.15
N SER A 4 26.03 36.09 -19.07
CA SER A 4 25.61 35.34 -17.86
C SER A 4 24.53 36.04 -17.02
N GLY A 5 23.27 35.61 -17.19
CA GLY A 5 22.20 35.76 -16.20
C GLY A 5 21.60 34.38 -15.93
N GLN A 6 21.97 33.80 -14.78
CA GLN A 6 21.53 32.48 -14.33
C GLN A 6 20.04 32.52 -13.96
N ASN A 7 19.25 31.61 -14.54
CA ASN A 7 17.88 31.38 -14.12
C ASN A 7 17.87 30.19 -13.13
N PHE A 8 17.57 30.46 -11.85
CA PHE A 8 17.37 29.46 -10.82
C PHE A 8 16.00 28.81 -10.99
N GLY A 9 15.95 27.68 -11.71
CA GLY A 9 14.79 26.80 -11.78
C GLY A 9 15.08 25.49 -11.06
N ALA A 10 14.22 25.12 -10.10
CA ALA A 10 14.28 23.82 -9.44
C ALA A 10 14.24 22.70 -10.49
N LYS A 11 15.22 21.79 -10.44
CA LYS A 11 15.27 20.59 -11.30
C LYS A 11 14.07 19.70 -10.95
N HIS A 12 12.98 19.81 -11.72
CA HIS A 12 11.97 18.77 -11.77
C HIS A 12 12.63 17.48 -12.29
N PRO A 13 12.53 16.34 -11.58
CA PRO A 13 12.94 15.07 -12.16
C PRO A 13 11.97 14.76 -13.30
N THR A 14 12.45 14.89 -14.53
CA THR A 14 11.77 14.50 -15.76
C THR A 14 11.32 13.05 -15.62
N MET A 15 10.01 12.84 -15.70
CA MET A 15 9.39 11.51 -15.69
C MET A 15 9.84 10.75 -16.94
N ALA A 16 10.55 9.64 -16.73
CA ALA A 16 10.93 8.76 -17.83
C ALA A 16 9.70 7.98 -18.33
N PRO A 17 9.44 7.94 -19.65
CA PRO A 17 8.42 7.06 -20.22
C PRO A 17 8.75 5.59 -19.91
N THR A 18 7.73 4.73 -19.87
CA THR A 18 7.85 3.28 -19.74
C THR A 18 8.93 2.75 -20.67
N THR A 19 10.06 2.36 -20.09
CA THR A 19 11.21 1.85 -20.85
C THR A 19 10.83 0.50 -21.46
N PRO A 20 11.22 0.18 -22.72
CA PRO A 20 10.89 -1.09 -23.38
C PRO A 20 11.20 -2.35 -22.55
N GLY A 21 12.20 -2.28 -21.65
CA GLY A 21 12.54 -3.37 -20.72
C GLY A 21 11.51 -3.66 -19.63
N GLN A 22 10.64 -2.70 -19.25
CA GLN A 22 9.66 -2.90 -18.17
C GLN A 22 8.56 -3.87 -18.56
N ARG A 23 8.12 -3.82 -19.83
CA ARG A 23 7.14 -4.75 -20.38
C ARG A 23 7.67 -6.19 -20.38
N GLY A 24 8.90 -6.37 -20.84
CA GLY A 24 9.54 -7.70 -20.85
C GLY A 24 9.70 -8.28 -19.44
N MET A 25 10.06 -7.44 -18.46
CA MET A 25 10.23 -7.88 -17.07
C MET A 25 8.95 -8.41 -16.44
N TRP A 26 7.83 -7.68 -16.55
CA TRP A 26 6.56 -8.14 -15.98
C TRP A 26 6.04 -9.40 -16.67
N LEU A 27 6.14 -9.49 -18.00
CA LEU A 27 5.74 -10.68 -18.74
C LEU A 27 6.57 -11.91 -18.35
N ALA A 28 7.89 -11.77 -18.25
CA ALA A 28 8.78 -12.84 -17.83
C ALA A 28 8.52 -13.27 -16.38
N LEU A 29 8.35 -12.31 -15.47
CA LEU A 29 8.01 -12.58 -14.07
C LEU A 29 6.69 -13.33 -13.95
N LEU A 30 5.64 -12.86 -14.63
CA LEU A 30 4.32 -13.50 -14.57
C LEU A 30 4.32 -14.88 -15.21
N GLY A 31 5.06 -15.08 -16.30
CA GLY A 31 5.29 -16.41 -16.88
C GLY A 31 5.90 -17.37 -15.86
N LEU A 32 6.98 -16.95 -15.19
CA LEU A 32 7.64 -17.74 -14.15
C LEU A 32 6.71 -18.04 -12.96
N LEU A 33 5.94 -17.05 -12.51
CA LEU A 33 5.01 -17.22 -11.38
C LEU A 33 3.84 -18.14 -11.77
N GLN A 34 3.39 -18.11 -13.01
CA GLN A 34 2.35 -19.00 -13.51
C GLN A 34 2.85 -20.45 -13.59
N GLU A 35 4.06 -20.67 -14.14
CA GLU A 35 4.70 -22.00 -14.19
C GLU A 35 4.94 -22.60 -12.81
N ARG A 36 5.21 -21.76 -11.81
CA ARG A 36 5.41 -22.18 -10.41
C ARG A 36 4.13 -22.19 -9.58
N GLU A 37 2.97 -21.98 -10.20
CA GLU A 37 1.65 -21.89 -9.55
C GLU A 37 1.56 -20.82 -8.44
N GLN A 38 2.38 -19.77 -8.50
CA GLN A 38 2.50 -18.75 -7.45
C GLN A 38 1.46 -17.60 -7.56
N LEU A 39 0.38 -17.83 -8.31
CA LEU A 39 -0.77 -16.93 -8.41
C LEU A 39 -1.79 -17.21 -7.29
N PRO A 40 -2.57 -16.21 -6.82
CA PRO A 40 -2.61 -14.83 -7.27
C PRO A 40 -1.49 -13.95 -6.69
N VAL A 41 -1.17 -12.87 -7.41
CA VAL A 41 -0.11 -11.92 -7.09
C VAL A 41 -0.69 -10.54 -6.78
N VAL A 42 -0.18 -9.89 -5.73
CA VAL A 42 -0.38 -8.46 -5.48
C VAL A 42 0.94 -7.73 -5.70
N ALA A 43 0.98 -6.86 -6.71
CA ALA A 43 2.11 -6.04 -7.06
C ALA A 43 1.95 -4.62 -6.48
N PHE A 44 2.65 -4.33 -5.39
CA PHE A 44 2.65 -3.00 -4.77
C PHE A 44 3.49 -2.03 -5.59
N THR A 45 2.81 -1.02 -6.14
CA THR A 45 3.38 0.05 -6.94
C THR A 45 2.97 1.40 -6.34
N PHE A 46 3.94 2.21 -5.92
CA PHE A 46 3.69 3.45 -5.17
C PHE A 46 3.33 4.67 -6.03
N SER A 47 2.75 4.45 -7.20
CA SER A 47 2.23 5.52 -8.06
C SER A 47 1.01 5.02 -8.83
N ARG A 48 -0.02 5.87 -8.88
CA ARG A 48 -1.28 5.59 -9.58
C ARG A 48 -1.05 5.34 -11.06
N SER A 49 -0.34 6.27 -11.72
CA SER A 49 -0.04 6.15 -13.15
C SER A 49 0.75 4.89 -13.46
N ARG A 50 1.73 4.54 -12.61
CA ARG A 50 2.53 3.33 -12.82
C ARG A 50 1.71 2.05 -12.66
N CYS A 51 0.70 2.02 -11.77
CA CYS A 51 -0.20 0.87 -11.71
C CYS A 51 -0.92 0.66 -13.05
N ASP A 52 -1.44 1.74 -13.63
CA ASP A 52 -2.11 1.69 -14.93
C ASP A 52 -1.13 1.31 -16.05
N ASP A 53 0.08 1.87 -16.04
CA ASP A 53 1.14 1.56 -17.00
C ASP A 53 1.55 0.08 -16.96
N HIS A 54 1.75 -0.47 -15.75
CA HIS A 54 2.10 -1.89 -15.59
C HIS A 54 0.97 -2.81 -16.04
N ALA A 55 -0.28 -2.46 -15.73
CA ALA A 55 -1.46 -3.20 -16.18
C ALA A 55 -1.60 -3.19 -17.71
N ALA A 56 -1.34 -2.04 -18.35
CA ALA A 56 -1.29 -1.93 -19.80
C ALA A 56 -0.12 -2.72 -20.40
N ALA A 57 1.04 -2.75 -19.73
CA ALA A 57 2.23 -3.45 -20.20
C ALA A 57 2.07 -4.99 -20.26
N ILE A 58 1.24 -5.59 -19.40
CA ILE A 58 0.89 -7.02 -19.50
C ILE A 58 0.24 -7.35 -20.86
N GLY A 59 -0.41 -6.37 -21.51
CA GLY A 59 -0.86 -6.49 -22.90
C GLY A 59 -1.71 -7.75 -23.16
N PRO A 60 -1.31 -8.68 -24.03
CA PRO A 60 -2.17 -9.79 -24.47
C PRO A 60 -2.21 -11.00 -23.52
N MET A 61 -1.44 -11.03 -22.43
CA MET A 61 -1.40 -12.21 -21.56
C MET A 61 -2.77 -12.46 -20.93
N ASP A 62 -3.30 -13.66 -21.14
CA ASP A 62 -4.58 -14.10 -20.57
C ASP A 62 -4.31 -15.06 -19.41
N LEU A 63 -4.69 -14.65 -18.21
CA LEU A 63 -4.45 -15.42 -16.99
C LEU A 63 -5.69 -16.23 -16.57
N LEU A 64 -6.78 -16.12 -17.33
CA LEU A 64 -8.04 -16.80 -17.04
C LEU A 64 -8.32 -17.89 -18.05
N SER A 65 -8.91 -18.98 -17.57
CA SER A 65 -9.55 -19.96 -18.45
C SER A 65 -10.77 -19.35 -19.16
N PRO A 66 -11.22 -19.91 -20.30
CA PRO A 66 -12.41 -19.43 -20.99
C PRO A 66 -13.65 -19.35 -20.09
N THR A 67 -13.80 -20.28 -19.15
CA THR A 67 -14.94 -20.29 -18.20
C THR A 67 -14.84 -19.18 -17.16
N GLU A 68 -13.64 -18.92 -16.62
CA GLU A 68 -13.38 -17.83 -15.69
C GLU A 68 -13.58 -16.47 -16.36
N LYS A 69 -13.16 -16.33 -17.61
CA LYS A 69 -13.36 -15.10 -18.40
C LYS A 69 -14.85 -14.77 -18.55
N VAL A 70 -15.70 -15.76 -18.86
CA VAL A 70 -17.16 -15.56 -18.92
C VAL A 70 -17.71 -15.15 -17.55
N ARG A 71 -17.30 -15.81 -16.46
CA ARG A 71 -17.73 -15.45 -15.10
C ARG A 71 -17.34 -14.02 -14.72
N SER A 72 -16.08 -13.64 -14.97
CA SER A 72 -15.56 -12.28 -14.73
C SER A 72 -16.36 -11.24 -15.52
N ARG A 73 -16.59 -11.49 -16.81
CA ARG A 73 -17.39 -10.60 -17.69
C ARG A 73 -18.83 -10.44 -17.20
N LEU A 74 -19.53 -11.53 -16.90
CA LEU A 74 -20.91 -11.49 -16.43
C LEU A 74 -21.03 -10.77 -15.09
N PHE A 75 -20.11 -11.04 -14.16
CA PHE A 75 -20.06 -10.36 -12.88
C PHE A 75 -19.84 -8.85 -13.06
N PHE A 76 -18.86 -8.46 -13.87
CA PHE A 76 -18.58 -7.06 -14.18
C PHE A 76 -19.79 -6.35 -14.80
N GLN A 77 -20.41 -6.96 -15.83
CA GLN A 77 -21.59 -6.40 -16.49
C GLN A 77 -22.77 -6.22 -15.52
N ARG A 78 -22.99 -7.16 -14.60
CA ARG A 78 -24.03 -7.05 -13.56
C ARG A 78 -23.78 -5.87 -12.62
N CYS A 79 -22.53 -5.65 -12.21
CA CYS A 79 -22.17 -4.53 -11.34
C CYS A 79 -22.30 -3.18 -12.06
N ILE A 80 -21.83 -3.09 -13.30
CA ILE A 80 -21.92 -1.88 -14.13
C ILE A 80 -23.36 -1.59 -14.57
N GLY A 81 -24.23 -2.59 -14.61
CA GLY A 81 -25.68 -2.44 -14.84
C GLY A 81 -26.37 -1.49 -13.84
N ARG A 82 -25.76 -1.23 -12.68
CA ARG A 82 -26.27 -0.26 -11.69
C ARG A 82 -25.97 1.20 -12.04
N LEU A 83 -25.02 1.44 -12.94
CA LEU A 83 -24.65 2.79 -13.38
C LEU A 83 -25.62 3.33 -14.43
N ARG A 84 -25.73 4.66 -14.53
CA ARG A 84 -26.47 5.34 -15.59
C ARG A 84 -25.77 5.13 -16.94
N GLY A 85 -26.53 5.17 -18.03
CA GLY A 85 -26.04 4.94 -19.40
C GLY A 85 -24.69 5.60 -19.76
N PRO A 86 -24.48 6.91 -19.53
CA PRO A 86 -23.21 7.57 -19.85
C PRO A 86 -22.04 7.10 -18.97
N ASP A 87 -22.30 6.84 -17.69
CA ASP A 87 -21.27 6.41 -16.73
C ASP A 87 -20.68 5.04 -17.09
N ARG A 88 -21.48 4.18 -17.74
CA ARG A 88 -21.01 2.86 -18.24
C ARG A 88 -19.98 2.96 -19.35
N ARG A 89 -19.92 4.09 -20.06
CA ARG A 89 -19.01 4.34 -21.19
C ARG A 89 -17.78 5.14 -20.79
N LEU A 90 -17.60 5.43 -19.50
CA LEU A 90 -16.41 6.12 -19.03
C LEU A 90 -15.15 5.32 -19.41
N PRO A 91 -14.07 5.96 -19.88
CA PRO A 91 -12.85 5.28 -20.29
C PRO A 91 -12.28 4.34 -19.22
N GLN A 92 -12.34 4.74 -17.95
CA GLN A 92 -11.87 3.90 -16.83
C GLN A 92 -12.71 2.63 -16.65
N VAL A 93 -14.02 2.70 -16.88
CA VAL A 93 -14.92 1.53 -16.78
C VAL A 93 -14.62 0.55 -17.90
N VAL A 94 -14.47 1.04 -19.14
CA VAL A 94 -14.14 0.20 -20.29
C VAL A 94 -12.78 -0.47 -20.12
N ALA A 95 -11.75 0.31 -19.80
CA ALA A 95 -10.38 -0.21 -19.59
C ALA A 95 -10.31 -1.25 -18.46
N MET A 96 -10.98 -1.00 -17.32
CA MET A 96 -11.05 -1.96 -16.23
C MET A 96 -11.77 -3.25 -16.64
N GLY A 97 -12.85 -3.15 -17.41
CA GLY A 97 -13.58 -4.31 -17.91
C GLY A 97 -12.75 -5.20 -18.84
N GLU A 98 -11.84 -4.62 -19.64
CA GLU A 98 -10.90 -5.35 -20.49
C GLU A 98 -9.76 -6.01 -19.71
N LEU A 99 -9.28 -5.36 -18.64
CA LEU A 99 -8.27 -5.92 -17.74
C LEU A 99 -8.82 -7.11 -16.94
N LEU A 100 -10.00 -6.96 -16.36
CA LEU A 100 -10.64 -7.98 -15.53
C LEU A 100 -10.99 -9.26 -16.30
N GLN A 101 -11.27 -9.14 -17.60
CA GLN A 101 -11.48 -10.30 -18.47
C GLN A 101 -10.21 -11.11 -18.73
N ARG A 102 -9.03 -10.53 -18.52
CA ARG A 102 -7.72 -11.19 -18.61
C ARG A 102 -7.17 -11.62 -17.25
N GLY A 103 -7.93 -11.39 -16.17
CA GLY A 103 -7.50 -11.67 -14.80
C GLY A 103 -6.52 -10.65 -14.24
N VAL A 104 -6.46 -9.46 -14.81
CA VAL A 104 -5.63 -8.33 -14.34
C VAL A 104 -6.52 -7.30 -13.66
N GLY A 105 -6.09 -6.79 -12.51
CA GLY A 105 -6.79 -5.72 -11.78
C GLY A 105 -5.87 -4.57 -11.42
N VAL A 106 -6.46 -3.38 -11.23
CA VAL A 106 -5.76 -2.19 -10.73
C VAL A 106 -6.50 -1.63 -9.52
N HIS A 107 -5.77 -1.27 -8.47
CA HIS A 107 -6.32 -0.71 -7.23
C HIS A 107 -5.52 0.47 -6.70
N HIS A 108 -6.07 1.67 -6.82
CA HIS A 108 -5.51 2.86 -6.19
C HIS A 108 -6.59 3.92 -5.96
N GLY A 109 -6.26 4.97 -5.21
CA GLY A 109 -7.19 6.06 -4.89
C GLY A 109 -7.70 6.91 -6.07
N GLY A 110 -7.31 6.59 -7.31
CA GLY A 110 -7.82 7.21 -8.54
C GLY A 110 -8.86 6.36 -9.27
N VAL A 111 -9.06 5.10 -8.84
CA VAL A 111 -10.09 4.21 -9.38
C VAL A 111 -11.43 4.52 -8.71
N LEU A 112 -12.49 4.60 -9.50
CA LEU A 112 -13.86 4.81 -9.01
C LEU A 112 -14.21 3.81 -7.89
N PRO A 113 -14.88 4.24 -6.80
CA PRO A 113 -15.21 3.37 -5.67
C PRO A 113 -15.89 2.05 -6.08
N LEU A 114 -16.89 2.13 -6.95
CA LEU A 114 -17.59 0.94 -7.48
C LEU A 114 -16.62 -0.03 -8.19
N LEU A 115 -15.68 0.49 -8.99
CA LEU A 115 -14.72 -0.35 -9.70
C LEU A 115 -13.73 -1.00 -8.73
N LYS A 116 -13.30 -0.30 -7.68
CA LYS A 116 -12.46 -0.88 -6.63
C LYS A 116 -13.18 -2.06 -5.95
N GLU A 117 -14.42 -1.87 -5.53
CA GLU A 117 -15.22 -2.95 -4.94
C GLU A 117 -15.35 -4.16 -5.89
N VAL A 118 -15.55 -3.93 -7.18
CA VAL A 118 -15.61 -5.00 -8.19
C VAL A 118 -14.28 -5.76 -8.31
N VAL A 119 -13.16 -5.04 -8.37
CA VAL A 119 -11.81 -5.63 -8.40
C VAL A 119 -11.56 -6.47 -7.14
N GLU A 120 -11.92 -5.94 -5.96
CA GLU A 120 -11.79 -6.62 -4.67
C GLU A 120 -12.62 -7.91 -4.59
N MET A 121 -13.86 -7.88 -5.06
CA MET A 121 -14.72 -9.06 -5.12
C MET A 121 -14.18 -10.12 -6.09
N LEU A 122 -13.73 -9.72 -7.28
CA LEU A 122 -13.16 -10.63 -8.26
C LEU A 122 -11.81 -11.21 -7.80
N PHE A 123 -11.00 -10.44 -7.10
CA PHE A 123 -9.76 -10.92 -6.48
C PHE A 123 -10.04 -11.96 -5.40
N SER A 124 -11.02 -11.72 -4.53
CA SER A 124 -11.45 -12.66 -3.49
C SER A 124 -12.01 -13.97 -4.07
N GLN A 125 -12.63 -13.91 -5.25
CA GLN A 125 -13.12 -15.07 -5.99
C GLN A 125 -12.04 -15.79 -6.81
N GLY A 126 -10.80 -15.30 -6.80
CA GLY A 126 -9.69 -15.85 -7.59
C GLY A 126 -9.80 -15.57 -9.10
N LEU A 127 -10.66 -14.64 -9.52
CA LEU A 127 -10.83 -14.21 -10.92
C LEU A 127 -9.91 -13.04 -11.30
N VAL A 128 -9.23 -12.43 -10.33
CA VAL A 128 -8.07 -11.56 -10.59
C VAL A 128 -6.84 -12.31 -10.12
N LYS A 129 -5.96 -12.67 -11.06
CA LYS A 129 -4.72 -13.40 -10.81
C LYS A 129 -3.55 -12.46 -10.53
N VAL A 130 -3.57 -11.25 -11.08
CA VAL A 130 -2.56 -10.22 -10.85
C VAL A 130 -3.24 -8.90 -10.53
N LEU A 131 -2.89 -8.31 -9.40
CA LEU A 131 -3.43 -7.03 -8.94
C LEU A 131 -2.30 -6.02 -8.78
N PHE A 132 -2.31 -4.94 -9.56
CA PHE A 132 -1.43 -3.78 -9.33
C PHE A 132 -2.08 -2.84 -8.35
N ALA A 133 -1.46 -2.62 -7.20
CA ALA A 133 -2.06 -1.87 -6.12
C ALA A 133 -1.12 -0.83 -5.51
N THR A 134 -1.68 0.31 -5.09
CA THR A 134 -0.98 1.22 -4.18
C THR A 134 -1.07 0.73 -2.73
N GLU A 135 -0.27 1.31 -1.84
CA GLU A 135 -0.21 0.97 -0.40
C GLU A 135 -1.58 0.90 0.30
N THR A 136 -2.55 1.71 -0.13
CA THR A 136 -3.89 1.73 0.48
C THR A 136 -4.62 0.39 0.42
N PHE A 137 -4.28 -0.48 -0.54
CA PHE A 137 -4.85 -1.83 -0.62
C PHE A 137 -4.42 -2.72 0.55
N ALA A 138 -3.22 -2.49 1.08
CA ALA A 138 -2.73 -3.22 2.25
C ALA A 138 -3.46 -2.82 3.53
N MET A 139 -4.25 -1.74 3.51
CA MET A 139 -5.04 -1.27 4.64
C MET A 139 -6.50 -1.73 4.51
N GLY A 140 -7.07 -2.30 5.58
CA GLY A 140 -8.53 -2.39 5.75
C GLY A 140 -9.25 -3.56 5.07
N LEU A 141 -8.57 -4.45 4.35
CA LEU A 141 -9.19 -5.59 3.66
C LEU A 141 -8.53 -6.92 4.04
N ASN A 142 -9.27 -8.03 4.08
CA ASN A 142 -8.70 -9.37 4.33
C ASN A 142 -8.57 -10.15 3.01
N MET A 143 -7.73 -9.65 2.10
CA MET A 143 -7.47 -10.26 0.79
C MET A 143 -6.02 -10.75 0.69
N PRO A 144 -5.72 -11.96 1.20
CA PRO A 144 -4.39 -12.54 1.06
C PRO A 144 -4.13 -13.02 -0.37
N ALA A 145 -2.90 -12.86 -0.82
CA ALA A 145 -2.37 -13.34 -2.09
C ALA A 145 -1.40 -14.48 -1.84
N ARG A 146 -1.14 -15.33 -2.84
CA ARG A 146 -0.06 -16.34 -2.71
C ARG A 146 1.31 -15.65 -2.73
N THR A 147 1.43 -14.62 -3.56
CA THR A 147 2.67 -13.87 -3.76
C THR A 147 2.44 -12.36 -3.66
N VAL A 148 3.37 -11.66 -3.01
CA VAL A 148 3.46 -10.20 -3.03
C VAL A 148 4.72 -9.78 -3.79
N VAL A 149 4.59 -8.81 -4.68
CA VAL A 149 5.69 -8.23 -5.44
C VAL A 149 5.80 -6.75 -5.09
N PHE A 150 6.99 -6.28 -4.74
CA PHE A 150 7.30 -4.86 -4.58
C PHE A 150 7.93 -4.33 -5.87
N ASP A 151 7.25 -3.38 -6.51
CA ASP A 151 7.75 -2.69 -7.71
C ASP A 151 9.00 -1.83 -7.41
N SER A 152 9.06 -1.33 -6.18
CA SER A 152 10.15 -0.55 -5.62
C SER A 152 10.11 -0.70 -4.09
N ILE A 153 11.21 -0.38 -3.42
CA ILE A 153 11.26 -0.21 -1.95
C ILE A 153 11.24 1.26 -1.54
N ARG A 154 11.10 2.18 -2.51
CA ARG A 154 11.06 3.62 -2.30
C ARG A 154 9.72 4.21 -2.71
N LYS A 155 9.20 5.11 -1.87
CA LYS A 155 7.98 5.86 -2.14
C LYS A 155 8.15 7.34 -1.85
N HIS A 156 7.27 8.13 -2.44
CA HIS A 156 7.15 9.57 -2.14
C HIS A 156 6.14 9.75 -1.00
N ASP A 157 6.54 10.37 0.10
CA ASP A 157 5.66 10.59 1.27
C ASP A 157 4.89 11.93 1.24
N GLY A 158 5.00 12.66 0.14
CA GLY A 158 4.45 14.00 -0.02
C GLY A 158 5.51 15.10 0.05
N SER A 159 6.67 14.82 0.64
CA SER A 159 7.80 15.76 0.71
C SER A 159 9.06 15.21 0.06
N ASN A 160 9.42 13.97 0.35
CA ASN A 160 10.66 13.36 -0.13
C ASN A 160 10.44 11.94 -0.64
N PHE A 161 11.37 11.47 -1.47
CA PHE A 161 11.50 10.05 -1.75
C PHE A 161 12.30 9.38 -0.63
N ARG A 162 11.70 8.38 0.00
CA ARG A 162 12.31 7.60 1.09
C ARG A 162 12.03 6.11 0.93
N ASP A 163 12.82 5.31 1.64
CA ASP A 163 12.58 3.88 1.74
C ASP A 163 11.33 3.59 2.59
N LEU A 164 10.74 2.41 2.37
CA LEU A 164 9.62 1.93 3.16
C LEU A 164 10.02 1.78 4.63
N LEU A 165 9.14 2.21 5.52
CA LEU A 165 9.28 1.95 6.94
C LEU A 165 9.00 0.46 7.21
N PRO A 166 9.57 -0.10 8.29
CA PRO A 166 9.35 -1.52 8.62
C PRO A 166 7.87 -1.88 8.76
N GLY A 167 7.08 -1.00 9.37
CA GLY A 167 5.64 -1.21 9.50
C GLY A 167 4.90 -1.24 8.16
N GLU A 168 5.32 -0.42 7.20
CA GLU A 168 4.74 -0.37 5.85
C GLU A 168 5.08 -1.64 5.07
N TYR A 169 6.35 -2.07 5.15
CA TYR A 169 6.80 -3.33 4.56
C TYR A 169 6.06 -4.54 5.17
N ILE A 170 5.97 -4.64 6.49
CA ILE A 170 5.28 -5.75 7.18
C ILE A 170 3.79 -5.78 6.79
N GLN A 171 3.13 -4.63 6.72
CA GLN A 171 1.72 -4.55 6.34
C GLN A 171 1.47 -5.06 4.92
N MET A 172 2.34 -4.69 3.97
CA MET A 172 2.21 -5.10 2.57
C MET A 172 2.67 -6.54 2.33
N SER A 173 3.85 -6.91 2.83
CA SER A 173 4.41 -8.27 2.70
C SER A 173 3.55 -9.31 3.43
N GLY A 174 2.92 -8.95 4.55
CA GLY A 174 1.99 -9.79 5.29
C GLY A 174 0.70 -10.14 4.53
N ARG A 175 0.50 -9.61 3.31
CA ARG A 175 -0.54 -10.06 2.38
C ARG A 175 -0.14 -11.33 1.62
N ALA A 176 1.13 -11.72 1.63
CA ALA A 176 1.57 -12.97 1.04
C ALA A 176 1.26 -14.15 1.97
N GLY A 177 0.83 -15.26 1.37
CA GLY A 177 0.47 -16.49 2.05
C GLY A 177 -0.99 -16.52 2.49
N ARG A 178 -1.77 -17.43 1.90
CA ARG A 178 -3.17 -17.64 2.27
C ARG A 178 -3.25 -18.75 3.31
N ARG A 179 -3.68 -18.39 4.53
CA ARG A 179 -3.82 -19.33 5.65
C ARG A 179 -4.68 -20.53 5.25
N GLY A 180 -4.13 -21.74 5.40
CA GLY A 180 -4.81 -22.99 5.08
C GLY A 180 -4.84 -23.38 3.60
N LEU A 181 -4.31 -22.53 2.70
CA LEU A 181 -4.20 -22.83 1.27
C LEU A 181 -2.73 -22.92 0.82
N ASP A 182 -1.87 -22.03 1.30
CA ASP A 182 -0.46 -21.99 0.92
C ASP A 182 0.43 -22.42 2.10
N PRO A 183 1.46 -23.25 1.87
CA PRO A 183 2.41 -23.63 2.92
C PRO A 183 3.32 -22.47 3.35
N MET A 184 3.60 -21.55 2.43
CA MET A 184 4.40 -20.34 2.66
C MET A 184 3.92 -19.22 1.73
N GLY A 185 4.07 -17.97 2.18
CA GLY A 185 3.86 -16.78 1.34
C GLY A 185 5.15 -16.36 0.65
N THR A 186 5.09 -16.05 -0.65
CA THR A 186 6.25 -15.58 -1.41
C THR A 186 6.26 -14.06 -1.46
N VAL A 187 7.40 -13.43 -1.18
CA VAL A 187 7.60 -11.98 -1.31
C VAL A 187 8.78 -11.73 -2.25
N ILE A 188 8.57 -10.91 -3.28
CA ILE A 188 9.57 -10.59 -4.30
C ILE A 188 9.79 -9.08 -4.33
N ILE A 189 11.05 -8.64 -4.40
CA ILE A 189 11.40 -7.24 -4.59
C ILE A 189 12.02 -7.09 -5.98
N LEU A 190 11.41 -6.27 -6.84
CA LEU A 190 11.93 -6.02 -8.18
C LEU A 190 13.11 -5.05 -8.14
N CYS A 191 14.23 -5.48 -8.71
CA CYS A 191 15.41 -4.66 -8.87
C CYS A 191 15.47 -4.18 -10.34
N ARG A 192 15.03 -2.94 -10.59
CA ARG A 192 15.07 -2.33 -11.94
C ARG A 192 16.43 -1.74 -12.34
N GLY A 193 17.32 -1.59 -11.39
CA GLY A 193 18.64 -1.01 -11.57
C GLY A 193 19.65 -1.73 -10.68
N SER A 194 20.39 -0.97 -9.88
CA SER A 194 21.25 -1.56 -8.85
C SER A 194 20.44 -2.33 -7.82
N VAL A 195 21.01 -3.42 -7.33
CA VAL A 195 20.48 -4.15 -6.18
C VAL A 195 20.51 -3.19 -4.98
N PRO A 196 19.44 -3.07 -4.19
CA PRO A 196 19.46 -2.27 -2.98
C PRO A 196 20.53 -2.74 -1.99
N ASP A 197 21.14 -1.80 -1.27
CA ASP A 197 22.16 -2.11 -0.30
C ASP A 197 21.61 -2.96 0.86
N LEU A 198 22.40 -3.93 1.32
CA LEU A 198 22.02 -4.87 2.37
C LEU A 198 21.56 -4.18 3.68
N PRO A 199 22.22 -3.11 4.17
CA PRO A 199 21.79 -2.43 5.39
C PRO A 199 20.40 -1.80 5.30
N ASP A 200 20.03 -1.29 4.12
CA ASP A 200 18.72 -0.67 3.91
C ASP A 200 17.62 -1.73 3.83
N LEU A 201 17.89 -2.87 3.18
CA LEU A 201 17.00 -4.03 3.19
C LEU A 201 16.81 -4.58 4.61
N HIS A 202 17.89 -4.74 5.38
CA HIS A 202 17.80 -5.17 6.78
C HIS A 202 16.98 -4.19 7.63
N ARG A 203 17.20 -2.88 7.46
CA ARG A 203 16.43 -1.87 8.17
C ARG A 203 14.95 -1.97 7.83
N MET A 204 14.60 -2.13 6.57
CA MET A 204 13.21 -2.25 6.12
C MET A 204 12.55 -3.56 6.60
N MET A 205 13.23 -4.70 6.45
CA MET A 205 12.64 -6.02 6.68
C MET A 205 12.63 -6.44 8.16
N LEU A 206 13.71 -6.14 8.88
CA LEU A 206 13.92 -6.57 10.27
C LEU A 206 13.85 -5.41 11.27
N GLY A 207 13.63 -4.19 10.79
CA GLY A 207 13.51 -3.01 11.64
C GLY A 207 12.29 -3.08 12.56
N ARG A 208 12.37 -2.34 13.67
CA ARG A 208 11.23 -2.23 14.60
C ARG A 208 10.13 -1.37 13.96
N PRO A 209 8.87 -1.83 13.95
CA PRO A 209 7.75 -1.01 13.50
C PRO A 209 7.66 0.29 14.28
N THR A 210 7.20 1.35 13.62
CA THR A 210 7.02 2.67 14.23
C THR A 210 6.04 2.57 15.40
N ARG A 211 6.39 3.20 16.53
CA ARG A 211 5.51 3.24 17.71
C ARG A 211 4.27 4.09 17.40
N LEU A 212 3.14 3.72 17.99
CA LEU A 212 1.92 4.50 17.90
C LEU A 212 2.15 5.88 18.54
N GLN A 213 1.95 6.93 17.74
CA GLN A 213 2.05 8.32 18.17
C GLN A 213 0.67 8.98 18.13
N SER A 214 0.40 9.87 19.10
CA SER A 214 -0.82 10.67 19.07
C SER A 214 -0.82 11.61 17.87
N GLN A 215 -1.89 11.56 17.08
CA GLN A 215 -2.19 12.56 16.05
C GLN A 215 -3.27 13.56 16.52
N PHE A 216 -3.58 13.55 17.82
CA PHE A 216 -4.57 14.46 18.38
C PHE A 216 -4.14 15.92 18.16
N ARG A 217 -5.03 16.71 17.56
CA ARG A 217 -4.86 18.15 17.33
C ARG A 217 -6.13 18.86 17.71
N LEU A 218 -5.99 19.99 18.41
CA LEU A 218 -7.11 20.86 18.69
C LEU A 218 -7.53 21.59 17.41
N THR A 219 -8.82 21.57 17.09
CA THR A 219 -9.37 22.29 15.94
C THR A 219 -10.46 23.25 16.40
N TYR A 220 -10.61 24.39 15.72
CA TYR A 220 -11.64 25.38 16.09
C TYR A 220 -13.06 24.79 16.17
N PRO A 221 -13.53 23.96 15.22
CA PRO A 221 -14.85 23.34 15.34
C PRO A 221 -15.00 22.45 16.58
N MET A 222 -13.93 21.76 16.99
CA MET A 222 -13.93 20.96 18.22
C MET A 222 -14.11 21.86 19.45
N ILE A 223 -13.36 22.96 19.53
CA ILE A 223 -13.46 23.93 20.65
C ILE A 223 -14.87 24.50 20.72
N LEU A 224 -15.42 24.96 19.59
CA LEU A 224 -16.77 25.54 19.54
C LEU A 224 -17.85 24.52 19.94
N ASN A 225 -17.72 23.27 19.51
CA ASN A 225 -18.63 22.21 19.91
C ASN A 225 -18.57 21.92 21.41
N LEU A 226 -17.37 21.91 22.01
CA LEU A 226 -17.19 21.70 23.45
C LEU A 226 -17.76 22.86 24.27
N LEU A 227 -17.52 24.10 23.83
CA LEU A 227 -18.09 25.29 24.46
C LEU A 227 -19.62 25.32 24.39
N ARG A 228 -20.20 24.82 23.29
CA ARG A 228 -21.65 24.70 23.13
C ARG A 228 -22.26 23.62 24.04
N ALA A 229 -21.62 22.45 24.12
CA ALA A 229 -22.14 21.32 24.88
C ALA A 229 -22.05 21.53 26.40
N GLN A 230 -21.12 22.36 26.89
CA GLN A 230 -20.87 22.68 28.31
C GLN A 230 -20.57 21.48 29.26
N GLU A 231 -20.70 20.24 28.80
CA GLU A 231 -20.45 19.03 29.59
C GLU A 231 -18.96 18.74 29.84
N LEU A 232 -18.08 19.17 28.94
CA LEU A 232 -16.66 18.84 29.00
C LEU A 232 -15.79 20.03 28.60
N ARG A 233 -14.89 20.43 29.49
CA ARG A 233 -13.95 21.52 29.21
C ARG A 233 -12.84 21.01 28.30
N VAL A 234 -12.30 21.90 27.48
CA VAL A 234 -11.18 21.61 26.55
C VAL A 234 -9.97 21.04 27.30
N GLN A 235 -9.68 21.53 28.50
CA GLN A 235 -8.59 21.06 29.35
C GLN A 235 -8.79 19.60 29.78
N ASP A 236 -10.04 19.22 30.08
CA ASP A 236 -10.37 17.85 30.49
C ASP A 236 -10.22 16.88 29.31
N LEU A 237 -10.53 17.33 28.09
CA LEU A 237 -10.29 16.57 26.88
C LEU A 237 -8.79 16.41 26.58
N LEU A 238 -8.01 17.49 26.71
CA LEU A 238 -6.56 17.47 26.54
C LEU A 238 -5.89 16.47 27.50
N ARG A 239 -6.26 16.53 28.78
CA ARG A 239 -5.79 15.58 29.80
C ARG A 239 -6.12 14.14 29.46
N ARG A 240 -7.23 13.90 28.77
CA ARG A 240 -7.69 12.57 28.31
C ARG A 240 -7.07 12.11 26.99
N SER A 241 -6.33 12.97 26.29
CA SER A 241 -5.72 12.64 25.01
C SER A 241 -4.59 11.60 25.16
N TYR A 242 -4.37 10.81 24.11
CA TYR A 242 -3.28 9.82 24.06
C TYR A 242 -1.89 10.48 24.14
N ALA A 243 -1.77 11.76 23.77
CA ALA A 243 -0.52 12.51 23.89
C ALA A 243 -0.10 12.72 25.36
N GLU A 244 -1.07 12.95 26.25
CA GLU A 244 -0.83 13.17 27.68
C GLU A 244 -0.70 11.85 28.47
N PHE A 245 -1.11 10.73 27.90
CA PHE A 245 -1.09 9.43 28.59
C PHE A 245 0.29 9.02 29.14
N PRO A 246 1.42 9.20 28.41
CA PRO A 246 2.76 8.91 28.93
C PRO A 246 3.25 9.88 30.02
N LEU A 247 2.64 11.06 30.17
CA LEU A 247 3.01 12.08 31.16
C LEU A 247 2.24 11.92 32.49
N ARG A 248 1.27 10.99 32.53
CA ARG A 248 0.48 10.73 33.74
C ARG A 248 1.30 9.97 34.79
N PRO A 249 1.10 10.27 36.09
CA PRO A 249 1.65 9.48 37.17
C PRO A 249 1.23 8.01 37.07
N GLY A 250 2.19 7.08 37.12
CA GLY A 250 1.94 5.64 37.01
C GLY A 250 1.92 5.09 35.59
N SER A 251 2.33 5.90 34.60
CA SER A 251 2.48 5.47 33.21
C SER A 251 3.59 4.41 33.06
N PRO A 252 3.64 3.68 31.93
CA PRO A 252 4.73 2.74 31.66
C PRO A 252 6.13 3.38 31.72
N ARG A 253 6.23 4.71 31.53
CA ARG A 253 7.48 5.46 31.60
C ARG A 253 7.97 5.63 33.05
N ASP A 254 7.05 5.85 33.99
CA ASP A 254 7.35 5.85 35.44
C ASP A 254 7.75 4.45 35.93
N ARG A 255 7.08 3.40 35.44
CA ARG A 255 7.42 2.01 35.80
C ARG A 255 8.78 1.56 35.24
N ALA A 256 9.13 2.01 34.03
CA ALA A 256 10.45 1.75 33.45
C ALA A 256 11.57 2.52 34.16
N ALA A 257 11.30 3.74 34.65
CA ALA A 257 12.24 4.50 35.47
C ALA A 257 12.42 3.87 36.87
N GLY A 258 11.34 3.40 37.51
CA GLY A 258 11.40 2.71 38.80
C GLY A 258 12.10 1.34 38.77
N GLY A 259 12.01 0.60 37.65
CA GLY A 259 12.69 -0.67 37.46
C GLY A 259 14.21 -0.55 37.26
N ALA A 260 14.70 0.57 36.73
CA ALA A 260 16.13 0.82 36.55
C ALA A 260 16.85 1.14 37.87
N VAL A 261 16.14 1.72 38.85
CA VAL A 261 16.70 2.03 40.17
C VAL A 261 16.86 0.76 41.02
N GLY A 262 15.93 -0.19 40.94
CA GLY A 262 15.99 -1.45 41.69
C GLY A 262 17.08 -2.44 41.21
N ALA A 263 17.51 -2.35 39.94
CA ALA A 263 18.59 -3.20 39.42
C ALA A 263 19.99 -2.70 39.82
N ALA A 264 20.14 -1.41 40.14
CA ALA A 264 21.42 -0.84 40.58
C ALA A 264 21.74 -1.14 42.05
N GLU A 265 20.74 -1.31 42.92
CA GLU A 265 20.96 -1.65 44.34
C GLU A 265 21.25 -3.14 44.59
N ALA A 266 20.83 -4.03 43.69
CA ALA A 266 21.10 -5.47 43.81
C ALA A 266 22.53 -5.88 43.40
N GLY A 267 23.27 -5.01 42.71
CA GLY A 267 24.64 -5.26 42.25
C GLY A 267 25.75 -4.90 43.23
N SER A 268 25.42 -4.29 44.38
CA SER A 268 26.40 -3.82 45.38
C SER A 268 26.54 -4.74 46.61
N ARG A 269 25.90 -5.92 46.58
CA ARG A 269 26.02 -6.95 47.62
C ARG A 269 26.26 -8.33 47.02
N LYS A 270 27.41 -8.52 46.40
CA LYS A 270 28.10 -9.82 46.29
C LYS A 270 29.60 -9.60 46.18
#